data_AF-A0A5Y6EZV3-F1
#
_entry.id   AF-A0A5Y6EZV3-F1
#
_cell.length_a   1.000
_cell.length_b   1.000
_cell.length_c   1.000
_cell.angle_alpha   90.00
_cell.angle_beta   90.00
_cell.angle_gamma   90.00
#
_symmetry.space_group_name_H-M   'P 1'
#
loop_
_entity.id
_entity.type
_entity.pdbx_description
1 polymer ?
#
loop_
_entity_poly.entity_id
_entity_poly.type
_entity_poly.pdbx_seq_one_letter_code
_entity_poly.pdbx_strand_id
1 'polypeptide(L)'
;MSDLPISYDIAGPVPKTTDELRQLVIDTATALSPGITTNLPGSLIEDMVSTSVGALVVCDQARVDLINSCSPYAANVHLLAQLGDMYGVQKGQGTNTSVYVVFSGPPGFAIPKGFMVGDGTYTYTVQRDTMIPESGQTEPVYCLATTGGSWAVPAGTVNQIKTSVPNTYNLTCTNLTAGLPGAQEQTFSSYRAQVFQAGMYGVQGTPDCYRIELKNVYGVQENLISYRQATLGRWVAVVGGGDPYEVAYAIYKAVPDISILTNDVSNPSGAPVEKKTIAITVYPDVYQVPFVVPS
;
A
#
# COMPACT_ATOMS: atom_id res chain seq x y z
N MET A 1 25.09 -14.83 -32.10
CA MET A 1 23.94 -14.51 -31.25
C MET A 1 22.75 -14.55 -32.19
N SER A 2 21.90 -15.58 -32.14
CA SER A 2 20.70 -15.59 -33.00
C SER A 2 19.81 -14.46 -32.54
N ASP A 3 19.43 -13.56 -33.45
CA ASP A 3 18.39 -12.57 -33.19
C ASP A 3 17.13 -13.32 -32.74
N LEU A 4 16.85 -13.25 -31.44
CA LEU A 4 15.57 -13.67 -30.91
C LEU A 4 14.55 -12.70 -31.51
N PRO A 5 13.54 -13.19 -32.28
CA PRO A 5 12.55 -12.31 -32.86
C PRO A 5 11.82 -11.57 -31.73
N ILE A 6 11.92 -10.24 -31.73
CA ILE A 6 11.17 -9.40 -30.81
C ILE A 6 9.70 -9.46 -31.25
N SER A 7 8.88 -10.22 -30.52
CA SER A 7 7.49 -10.51 -30.87
C SER A 7 6.47 -9.48 -30.36
N TYR A 8 6.93 -8.41 -29.70
CA TYR A 8 6.06 -7.44 -29.02
C TYR A 8 6.45 -6.01 -29.38
N ASP A 9 5.45 -5.16 -29.62
CA ASP A 9 5.61 -3.73 -29.83
C ASP A 9 5.46 -2.96 -28.50
N ILE A 10 5.37 -1.64 -28.57
CA ILE A 10 5.23 -0.77 -27.38
C ILE A 10 3.93 -1.03 -26.59
N ALA A 11 2.92 -1.65 -27.18
CA ALA A 11 1.68 -2.02 -26.49
C ALA A 11 1.80 -3.33 -25.70
N GLY A 12 2.90 -4.09 -25.87
CA GLY A 12 3.11 -5.36 -25.21
C GLY A 12 2.34 -6.52 -25.86
N PRO A 13 2.22 -7.67 -25.18
CA PRO A 13 1.48 -8.81 -25.71
C PRO A 13 -0.03 -8.51 -25.73
N VAL A 14 -0.63 -8.59 -26.91
CA VAL A 14 -2.08 -8.55 -27.10
C VAL A 14 -2.58 -9.89 -27.64
N PRO A 15 -3.82 -10.30 -27.30
CA PRO A 15 -4.39 -11.52 -27.85
C PRO A 15 -4.51 -11.40 -29.38
N LYS A 16 -4.05 -12.42 -30.08
CA LYS A 16 -4.25 -12.54 -31.53
C LYS A 16 -5.70 -12.85 -31.82
N THR A 17 -6.19 -12.31 -32.94
CA THR A 17 -7.52 -12.64 -33.45
C THR A 17 -7.55 -14.09 -33.98
N THR A 18 -8.75 -14.66 -34.03
CA THR A 18 -9.00 -15.99 -34.58
C THR A 18 -8.47 -16.12 -36.02
N ASP A 19 -8.65 -15.08 -36.84
CA ASP A 19 -8.20 -15.08 -38.24
C ASP A 19 -6.67 -15.05 -38.35
N GLU A 20 -5.98 -14.28 -37.51
CA GLU A 20 -4.52 -14.26 -37.47
C GLU A 20 -3.95 -15.61 -37.04
N LEU A 21 -4.55 -16.26 -36.04
CA LEU A 21 -4.14 -17.60 -35.60
C LEU A 21 -4.42 -18.65 -36.68
N ARG A 22 -5.57 -18.56 -37.36
CA ARG A 22 -5.92 -19.44 -38.48
C ARG A 22 -4.90 -19.33 -39.61
N GLN A 23 -4.55 -18.11 -40.00
CA GLN A 23 -3.56 -17.88 -41.05
C GLN A 23 -2.18 -18.40 -40.63
N LEU A 24 -1.77 -18.16 -39.38
CA LEU A 24 -0.51 -18.66 -38.85
C LEU A 24 -0.40 -20.19 -38.92
N VAL A 25 -1.49 -20.92 -38.59
CA VAL A 25 -1.53 -22.38 -38.70
C VAL A 25 -1.38 -22.82 -40.15
N ILE A 26 -2.11 -22.21 -41.08
CA ILE A 26 -2.07 -22.56 -42.51
C ILE A 26 -0.67 -22.29 -43.09
N ASP A 27 -0.08 -21.15 -42.77
CA ASP A 27 1.25 -20.74 -43.23
C ASP A 27 2.32 -21.70 -42.70
N THR A 28 2.25 -22.01 -41.40
CA THR A 28 3.18 -22.97 -40.75
C THR A 28 3.04 -24.36 -41.35
N ALA A 29 1.81 -24.84 -41.56
CA ALA A 29 1.55 -26.14 -42.16
C ALA A 29 2.05 -26.24 -43.60
N THR A 30 1.88 -25.17 -44.39
CA THR A 30 2.34 -25.09 -45.78
C THR A 30 3.87 -25.00 -45.86
N ALA A 31 4.51 -24.31 -44.91
CA ALA A 31 5.97 -24.28 -44.82
C ALA A 31 6.56 -25.65 -44.46
N LEU A 32 5.92 -26.41 -43.56
CA LEU A 32 6.35 -27.76 -43.16
C LEU A 32 6.04 -28.82 -44.21
N SER A 33 4.94 -28.67 -44.95
CA SER A 33 4.50 -29.59 -46.00
C SER A 33 4.00 -28.81 -47.22
N PRO A 34 4.91 -28.46 -48.15
CA PRO A 34 4.54 -27.77 -49.38
C PRO A 34 3.52 -28.59 -50.19
N GLY A 35 2.40 -27.99 -50.55
CA GLY A 35 1.31 -28.64 -51.30
C GLY A 35 0.15 -29.15 -50.45
N ILE A 36 0.17 -28.98 -49.12
CA ILE A 36 -0.96 -29.39 -48.26
C ILE A 36 -2.29 -28.70 -48.67
N THR A 37 -2.22 -27.46 -49.12
CA THR A 37 -3.37 -26.67 -49.60
C THR A 37 -3.85 -27.06 -51.00
N THR A 38 -3.04 -27.80 -51.77
CA THR A 38 -3.41 -28.33 -53.10
C THR A 38 -3.80 -29.80 -53.06
N ASN A 39 -3.26 -30.56 -52.10
CA ASN A 39 -3.42 -32.01 -52.01
C ASN A 39 -4.62 -32.44 -51.15
N LEU A 40 -5.17 -31.55 -50.34
CA LEU A 40 -6.32 -31.82 -49.48
C LEU A 40 -7.52 -30.94 -49.87
N PRO A 41 -8.77 -31.46 -49.77
CA PRO A 41 -9.96 -30.64 -49.93
C PRO A 41 -10.01 -29.51 -48.90
N GLY A 42 -10.40 -28.31 -49.33
CA GLY A 42 -10.48 -27.13 -48.45
C GLY A 42 -11.37 -27.32 -47.22
N SER A 43 -12.44 -28.11 -47.33
CA SER A 43 -13.32 -28.43 -46.20
C SER A 43 -12.63 -29.26 -45.10
N LEU A 44 -11.72 -30.16 -45.48
CA LEU A 44 -10.95 -30.95 -44.51
C LEU A 44 -9.90 -30.09 -43.81
N ILE A 45 -9.28 -29.16 -44.54
CA ILE A 45 -8.35 -28.18 -43.98
C ILE A 45 -9.08 -27.29 -42.97
N GLU A 46 -10.24 -26.75 -43.32
CA GLU A 46 -11.03 -25.89 -42.41
C GLU A 46 -11.50 -26.65 -41.15
N ASP A 47 -11.90 -27.91 -41.27
CA ASP A 47 -12.33 -28.70 -40.11
C ASP A 47 -11.15 -28.97 -39.14
N MET A 48 -9.99 -29.33 -39.68
CA MET A 48 -8.77 -29.56 -38.89
C MET A 48 -8.23 -28.26 -38.26
N VAL A 49 -8.27 -27.15 -39.01
CA VAL A 49 -7.73 -25.86 -38.56
C VAL A 49 -8.67 -25.21 -37.54
N SER A 50 -9.98 -25.24 -37.72
CA SER A 50 -10.94 -24.57 -36.82
C SER A 50 -10.85 -25.07 -35.36
N THR A 51 -10.76 -26.39 -35.16
CA THR A 51 -10.57 -26.99 -33.83
C THR A 51 -9.22 -26.57 -33.22
N SER A 52 -8.16 -26.59 -34.04
CA SER A 52 -6.81 -26.21 -33.61
C SER A 52 -6.71 -24.73 -33.25
N VAL A 53 -7.40 -23.86 -33.99
CA VAL A 53 -7.48 -22.42 -33.73
C VAL A 53 -8.22 -22.15 -32.42
N GLY A 54 -9.31 -22.87 -32.13
CA GLY A 54 -9.99 -22.76 -30.84
C GLY A 54 -9.06 -23.04 -29.64
N ALA A 55 -8.22 -24.07 -29.74
CA ALA A 55 -7.20 -24.34 -28.73
C ALA A 55 -6.11 -23.25 -28.67
N LEU A 56 -5.65 -22.77 -29.83
CA LEU A 56 -4.64 -21.71 -29.91
C LEU A 56 -5.11 -20.39 -29.33
N VAL A 57 -6.39 -20.03 -29.46
CA VAL A 57 -6.96 -18.82 -28.83
C VAL A 57 -6.79 -18.89 -27.30
N VAL A 58 -7.06 -20.04 -26.69
CA VAL A 58 -6.90 -20.23 -25.24
C VAL A 58 -5.43 -20.15 -24.84
N CYS A 59 -4.53 -20.77 -25.61
CA CYS A 59 -3.10 -20.71 -25.36
C CYS A 59 -2.53 -19.29 -25.52
N ASP A 60 -3.00 -18.55 -26.54
CA ASP A 60 -2.59 -17.17 -26.82
C ASP A 60 -3.04 -16.22 -25.70
N GLN A 61 -4.30 -16.37 -25.24
CA GLN A 61 -4.82 -15.63 -24.10
C GLN A 61 -4.03 -15.94 -22.82
N ALA A 62 -3.75 -17.23 -22.54
CA ALA A 62 -2.96 -17.63 -21.37
C ALA A 62 -1.55 -17.04 -21.41
N ARG A 63 -0.91 -16.97 -22.59
CA ARG A 63 0.39 -16.31 -22.77
C ARG A 63 0.31 -14.82 -22.44
N VAL A 64 -0.69 -14.13 -22.97
CA VAL A 64 -0.90 -12.68 -22.74
C VAL A 64 -1.13 -12.40 -21.26
N ASP A 65 -2.02 -13.15 -20.62
CA ASP A 65 -2.33 -13.00 -19.20
C ASP A 65 -1.10 -13.26 -18.32
N LEU A 66 -0.32 -14.29 -18.65
CA LEU A 66 0.92 -14.61 -17.93
C LEU A 66 1.93 -13.47 -18.03
N ILE A 67 2.20 -12.95 -19.22
CA ILE A 67 3.20 -11.88 -19.38
C ILE A 67 2.73 -10.58 -18.72
N ASN A 68 1.45 -10.23 -18.88
CA ASN A 68 0.88 -9.05 -18.23
C ASN A 68 0.86 -9.17 -16.69
N SER A 69 0.85 -10.40 -16.16
CA SER A 69 0.92 -10.63 -14.71
C SER A 69 2.28 -10.34 -14.07
N CYS A 70 3.36 -10.26 -14.85
CA CYS A 70 4.70 -10.04 -14.31
C CYS A 70 4.92 -8.62 -13.75
N SER A 71 3.98 -7.69 -13.96
CA SER A 71 4.07 -6.32 -13.48
C SER A 71 2.84 -5.92 -12.67
N PRO A 72 3.01 -5.19 -11.54
CA PRO A 72 1.89 -4.61 -10.80
C PRO A 72 1.00 -3.70 -11.64
N TYR A 73 1.48 -3.15 -12.76
CA TYR A 73 0.68 -2.26 -13.62
C TYR A 73 -0.41 -3.01 -14.40
N ALA A 74 -0.12 -4.20 -14.91
CA ALA A 74 -1.00 -4.95 -15.79
C ALA A 74 -1.56 -6.24 -15.17
N ALA A 75 -1.05 -6.66 -14.01
CA ALA A 75 -1.55 -7.85 -13.31
C ALA A 75 -3.05 -7.75 -13.01
N ASN A 76 -3.80 -8.86 -13.08
CA ASN A 76 -5.17 -8.86 -12.58
C ASN A 76 -5.20 -8.67 -11.04
N VAL A 77 -6.38 -8.42 -10.46
CA VAL A 77 -6.51 -8.13 -9.02
C VAL A 77 -6.03 -9.25 -8.10
N HIS A 78 -6.14 -10.52 -8.52
CA HIS A 78 -5.69 -11.65 -7.72
C HIS A 78 -4.16 -11.73 -7.68
N LEU A 79 -3.51 -11.62 -8.84
CA LEU A 79 -2.05 -11.65 -8.94
C LEU A 79 -1.42 -10.39 -8.34
N LEU A 80 -2.10 -9.24 -8.41
CA LEU A 80 -1.68 -8.03 -7.72
C LEU A 80 -1.66 -8.21 -6.19
N ALA A 81 -2.65 -8.91 -5.63
CA ALA A 81 -2.66 -9.22 -4.19
C ALA A 81 -1.47 -10.12 -3.81
N GLN A 82 -1.20 -11.17 -4.60
CA GLN A 82 -0.05 -12.04 -4.39
C GLN A 82 1.29 -11.29 -4.50
N LEU A 83 1.44 -10.38 -5.47
CA LEU A 83 2.62 -9.52 -5.58
C LEU A 83 2.77 -8.60 -4.36
N GLY A 84 1.66 -8.07 -3.84
CA GLY A 84 1.66 -7.29 -2.60
C GLY A 84 2.14 -8.13 -1.41
N ASP A 85 1.60 -9.34 -1.25
CA ASP A 85 2.03 -10.27 -0.20
C ASP A 85 3.52 -10.62 -0.30
N MET A 86 4.05 -10.81 -1.51
CA MET A 86 5.49 -11.03 -1.73
C MET A 86 6.35 -9.86 -1.24
N TYR A 87 5.87 -8.62 -1.39
CA TYR A 87 6.57 -7.41 -0.93
C TYR A 87 6.16 -6.98 0.49
N GLY A 88 5.33 -7.76 1.18
CA GLY A 88 4.85 -7.45 2.53
C GLY A 88 3.88 -6.26 2.60
N VAL A 89 3.22 -5.92 1.49
CA VAL A 89 2.28 -4.81 1.39
C VAL A 89 0.87 -5.32 1.12
N GLN A 90 -0.05 -5.05 2.05
CA GLN A 90 -1.46 -5.39 1.91
C GLN A 90 -2.29 -4.18 1.48
N LYS A 91 -3.37 -4.44 0.74
CA LYS A 91 -4.32 -3.41 0.32
C LYS A 91 -5.00 -2.78 1.53
N GLY A 92 -4.97 -1.45 1.58
CA GLY A 92 -5.61 -0.66 2.62
C GLY A 92 -7.10 -0.96 2.69
N GLN A 93 -7.55 -1.45 3.84
CA GLN A 93 -8.96 -1.76 4.11
C GLN A 93 -9.71 -0.48 4.49
N GLY A 94 -10.99 -0.40 4.10
CA GLY A 94 -11.86 0.64 4.61
C GLY A 94 -12.04 0.51 6.13
N THR A 95 -12.17 1.63 6.81
CA THR A 95 -12.45 1.66 8.25
C THR A 95 -13.84 2.24 8.48
N ASN A 96 -14.58 1.69 9.44
CA ASN A 96 -15.87 2.27 9.83
C ASN A 96 -15.65 3.51 10.69
N THR A 97 -16.65 4.39 10.68
CA THR A 97 -16.70 5.53 11.61
C THR A 97 -16.61 5.03 13.05
N SER A 98 -15.78 5.69 13.86
CA SER A 98 -15.54 5.31 15.25
C SER A 98 -15.63 6.53 16.17
N VAL A 99 -15.92 6.28 17.44
CA VAL A 99 -16.12 7.34 18.42
C VAL A 99 -15.74 6.83 19.81
N TYR A 100 -15.18 7.72 20.63
CA TYR A 100 -14.94 7.44 22.04
C TYR A 100 -16.10 7.94 22.88
N VAL A 101 -16.67 7.05 23.69
CA VAL A 101 -17.87 7.32 24.49
C VAL A 101 -17.55 7.14 25.97
N VAL A 102 -17.94 8.11 26.77
CA VAL A 102 -17.89 8.07 28.23
C VAL A 102 -19.26 7.65 28.74
N PHE A 103 -19.29 6.61 29.56
CA PHE A 103 -20.50 6.13 30.21
C PHE A 103 -20.55 6.63 31.64
N SER A 104 -21.72 7.13 32.07
CA SER A 104 -21.95 7.57 33.45
C SER A 104 -23.07 6.76 34.08
N GLY A 105 -22.89 6.31 35.31
CA GLY A 105 -23.86 5.46 35.97
C GLY A 105 -23.38 4.93 37.32
N PRO A 106 -24.10 3.96 37.91
CA PRO A 106 -23.73 3.41 39.20
C PRO A 106 -22.41 2.63 39.13
N PRO A 107 -21.50 2.81 40.12
CA PRO A 107 -20.27 2.04 40.20
C PRO A 107 -20.49 0.53 40.15
N GLY A 108 -19.62 -0.17 39.44
CA GLY A 108 -19.69 -1.63 39.27
C GLY A 108 -20.61 -2.11 38.15
N PHE A 109 -21.31 -1.21 37.45
CA PHE A 109 -22.07 -1.60 36.25
C PHE A 109 -21.11 -2.01 35.12
N ALA A 110 -21.27 -3.24 34.63
CA ALA A 110 -20.44 -3.80 33.56
C ALA A 110 -20.99 -3.40 32.18
N ILE A 111 -20.10 -2.96 31.30
CA ILE A 111 -20.38 -2.63 29.91
C ILE A 111 -19.58 -3.61 29.05
N PRO A 112 -20.20 -4.71 28.60
CA PRO A 112 -19.51 -5.73 27.85
C PRO A 112 -19.23 -5.28 26.41
N LYS A 113 -18.26 -5.94 25.78
CA LYS A 113 -18.07 -5.90 24.33
C LYS A 113 -19.38 -6.28 23.63
N GLY A 114 -19.75 -5.51 22.62
CA GLY A 114 -21.03 -5.66 21.93
C GLY A 114 -22.13 -4.72 22.44
N PHE A 115 -21.92 -4.01 23.56
CA PHE A 115 -22.88 -3.02 24.05
C PHE A 115 -23.08 -1.90 23.03
N MET A 116 -24.33 -1.55 22.74
CA MET A 116 -24.70 -0.64 21.65
C MET A 116 -25.18 0.72 22.16
N VAL A 117 -24.63 1.77 21.56
CA VAL A 117 -25.00 3.17 21.74
C VAL A 117 -25.33 3.81 20.39
N GLY A 118 -25.97 4.97 20.36
CA GLY A 118 -26.35 5.65 19.13
C GLY A 118 -26.41 7.16 19.27
N ASP A 119 -26.35 7.82 18.12
CA ASP A 119 -26.49 9.28 17.97
C ASP A 119 -27.87 9.72 17.46
N GLY A 120 -28.79 8.76 17.31
CA GLY A 120 -30.13 8.96 16.77
C GLY A 120 -30.28 8.49 15.31
N THR A 121 -29.19 8.43 14.54
CA THR A 121 -29.19 7.95 13.15
C THR A 121 -28.38 6.67 12.99
N TYR A 122 -27.18 6.64 13.57
CA TYR A 122 -26.25 5.52 13.50
C TYR A 122 -26.06 4.88 14.87
N THR A 123 -25.68 3.61 14.84
CA THR A 123 -25.40 2.82 16.04
C THR A 123 -23.94 2.39 16.07
N TYR A 124 -23.37 2.39 17.27
CA TYR A 124 -21.98 2.06 17.54
C TYR A 124 -21.92 0.98 18.61
N THR A 125 -20.98 0.06 18.48
CA THR A 125 -20.79 -1.05 19.41
C THR A 125 -19.44 -0.97 20.10
N VAL A 126 -19.47 -1.18 21.42
CA VAL A 126 -18.31 -1.17 22.30
C VAL A 126 -17.39 -2.35 21.95
N GLN A 127 -16.11 -2.08 21.76
CA GLN A 127 -15.14 -3.10 21.30
C GLN A 127 -14.41 -3.83 22.44
N ARG A 128 -14.44 -3.30 23.66
CA ARG A 128 -13.77 -3.87 24.82
C ARG A 128 -14.69 -3.87 26.03
N ASP A 129 -14.58 -4.91 26.85
CA ASP A 129 -15.25 -4.92 28.14
C ASP A 129 -14.71 -3.79 29.02
N THR A 130 -15.61 -3.15 29.76
CA THR A 130 -15.25 -2.14 30.75
C THR A 130 -16.29 -2.13 31.86
N MET A 131 -15.99 -1.49 32.97
CA MET A 131 -16.92 -1.28 34.07
C MET A 131 -16.91 0.18 34.49
N ILE A 132 -18.01 0.65 35.08
CA ILE A 132 -18.06 1.99 35.67
C ILE A 132 -17.28 1.96 37.00
N PRO A 133 -16.19 2.73 37.12
CA PRO A 133 -15.41 2.82 38.36
C PRO A 133 -16.17 3.61 39.45
N GLU A 134 -15.61 3.67 40.66
CA GLU A 134 -16.20 4.40 41.79
C GLU A 134 -16.43 5.90 41.53
N SER A 135 -15.69 6.49 40.58
CA SER A 135 -15.90 7.89 40.16
C SER A 135 -17.25 8.13 39.45
N GLY A 136 -17.97 7.06 39.07
CA GLY A 136 -19.28 7.14 38.41
C GLY A 136 -19.20 7.39 36.90
N GLN A 137 -18.00 7.52 36.32
CA GLN A 137 -17.77 7.67 34.88
C GLN A 137 -16.63 6.78 34.39
N THR A 138 -16.77 6.20 33.20
CA THR A 138 -15.69 5.45 32.56
C THR A 138 -14.68 6.38 31.91
N GLU A 139 -13.43 5.93 31.78
CA GLU A 139 -12.54 6.49 30.76
C GLU A 139 -13.15 6.33 29.36
N PRO A 140 -12.78 7.18 28.37
CA PRO A 140 -13.34 7.11 27.03
C PRO A 140 -13.20 5.69 26.43
N VAL A 141 -14.34 5.10 26.07
CA VAL A 141 -14.42 3.71 25.57
C VAL A 141 -14.57 3.75 24.06
N TYR A 142 -13.76 2.95 23.36
CA TYR A 142 -13.80 2.88 21.91
C TYR A 142 -15.05 2.14 21.40
N CYS A 143 -15.83 2.84 20.58
CA CYS A 143 -17.04 2.34 19.94
C CYS A 143 -16.90 2.43 18.42
N LEU A 144 -17.28 1.36 17.71
CA LEU A 144 -17.21 1.28 16.25
C LEU A 144 -18.61 1.25 15.65
N ALA A 145 -18.86 1.96 14.56
CA ALA A 145 -20.15 1.94 13.87
C ALA A 145 -20.50 0.53 13.38
N THR A 146 -21.76 0.12 13.58
CA THR A 146 -22.25 -1.19 13.16
C THR A 146 -22.60 -1.23 11.67
N THR A 147 -22.96 -0.09 11.09
CA THR A 147 -23.13 0.08 9.65
C THR A 147 -21.83 0.59 9.03
N GLY A 148 -21.46 0.04 7.86
CA GLY A 148 -20.33 0.54 7.10
C GLY A 148 -20.57 1.95 6.55
N GLY A 149 -19.55 2.80 6.59
CA GLY A 149 -19.58 4.14 6.01
C GLY A 149 -18.77 5.19 6.78
N SER A 150 -18.68 6.38 6.18
CA SER A 150 -17.96 7.53 6.71
C SER A 150 -18.93 8.70 6.90
N TRP A 151 -19.02 9.21 8.12
CA TRP A 151 -19.78 10.41 8.44
C TRP A 151 -19.14 11.14 9.63
N ALA A 152 -19.45 12.42 9.76
CA ALA A 152 -19.01 13.21 10.90
C ALA A 152 -19.84 12.87 12.14
N VAL A 153 -19.18 12.67 13.28
CA VAL A 153 -19.81 12.48 14.59
C VAL A 153 -19.37 13.63 15.49
N PRO A 154 -20.11 14.75 15.56
CA PRO A 154 -19.75 15.87 16.43
C PRO A 154 -19.71 15.49 17.92
N ALA A 155 -19.02 16.28 18.75
CA ALA A 155 -19.02 16.06 20.20
C ALA A 155 -20.45 16.17 20.78
N GLY A 156 -20.78 15.30 21.74
CA GLY A 156 -22.05 15.28 22.46
C GLY A 156 -23.24 14.67 21.70
N THR A 157 -23.06 14.15 20.49
CA THR A 157 -24.17 13.60 19.68
C THR A 157 -24.52 12.16 20.06
N VAL A 158 -23.55 11.36 20.50
CA VAL A 158 -23.77 9.95 20.90
C VAL A 158 -24.33 9.93 22.32
N ASN A 159 -25.66 9.97 22.44
CA ASN A 159 -26.34 10.10 23.74
C ASN A 159 -27.43 9.05 24.01
N GLN A 160 -27.63 8.10 23.09
CA GLN A 160 -28.67 7.08 23.22
C GLN A 160 -28.07 5.72 23.55
N ILE A 161 -28.58 5.08 24.59
CA ILE A 161 -28.27 3.67 24.88
C ILE A 161 -29.26 2.80 24.12
N LYS A 162 -28.74 1.89 23.29
CA LYS A 162 -29.55 1.01 22.43
C LYS A 162 -29.67 -0.41 22.98
N THR A 163 -28.68 -0.87 23.74
CA THR A 163 -28.79 -2.13 24.49
C THR A 163 -29.76 -1.98 25.64
N SER A 164 -30.67 -2.95 25.83
CA SER A 164 -31.61 -2.94 26.94
C SER A 164 -30.89 -2.98 28.29
N VAL A 165 -31.11 -1.97 29.11
CA VAL A 165 -30.64 -1.89 30.50
C VAL A 165 -31.86 -1.84 31.41
N PRO A 166 -31.88 -2.55 32.55
CA PRO A 166 -33.00 -2.45 33.49
C PRO A 166 -33.23 -1.01 33.96
N ASN A 167 -34.50 -0.58 33.98
CA ASN A 167 -34.89 0.78 34.36
C ASN A 167 -34.48 1.21 35.79
N THR A 168 -34.01 0.27 36.61
CA THR A 168 -33.47 0.51 37.95
C THR A 168 -32.09 1.16 37.93
N TYR A 169 -31.37 1.13 36.80
CA TYR A 169 -30.04 1.71 36.64
C TYR A 169 -30.08 2.97 35.76
N ASN A 170 -29.73 4.13 36.33
CA ASN A 170 -29.54 5.37 35.56
C ASN A 170 -28.19 5.32 34.84
N LEU A 171 -28.19 4.83 33.60
CA LEU A 171 -27.01 4.79 32.74
C LEU A 171 -27.14 5.82 31.61
N THR A 172 -26.12 6.65 31.43
CA THR A 172 -26.02 7.60 30.32
C THR A 172 -24.72 7.41 29.57
N CYS A 173 -24.68 7.86 28.32
CA CYS A 173 -23.49 7.83 27.48
C CYS A 173 -23.34 9.17 26.77
N THR A 174 -22.11 9.64 26.58
CA THR A 174 -21.80 10.85 25.81
C THR A 174 -20.39 10.78 25.22
N ASN A 175 -20.20 11.30 24.02
CA ASN A 175 -18.86 11.47 23.44
C ASN A 175 -18.33 12.89 23.73
N LEU A 176 -17.22 12.99 24.44
CA LEU A 176 -16.63 14.30 24.80
C LEU A 176 -15.90 14.96 23.62
N THR A 177 -15.41 14.16 22.68
CA THR A 177 -14.73 14.60 21.46
C THR A 177 -15.50 14.16 20.23
N ALA A 178 -15.23 14.82 19.11
CA ALA A 178 -15.72 14.34 17.82
C ALA A 178 -15.18 12.94 17.54
N GLY A 179 -16.00 12.11 16.87
CA GLY A 179 -15.59 10.81 16.37
C GLY A 179 -14.68 10.94 15.15
N LEU A 180 -14.00 9.84 14.83
CA LEU A 180 -13.18 9.70 13.63
C LEU A 180 -14.05 9.13 12.50
N PRO A 181 -14.30 9.89 11.42
CA PRO A 181 -14.99 9.38 10.25
C PRO A 181 -14.26 8.17 9.67
N GLY A 182 -15.02 7.21 9.14
CA GLY A 182 -14.44 6.06 8.46
C GLY A 182 -13.63 6.44 7.23
N ALA A 183 -12.72 5.57 6.81
CA ALA A 183 -11.98 5.71 5.56
C ALA A 183 -12.53 4.77 4.49
N GLN A 184 -12.54 5.22 3.24
CA GLN A 184 -12.85 4.33 2.12
C GLN A 184 -11.75 3.29 1.92
N GLU A 185 -12.12 2.16 1.33
CA GLU A 185 -11.15 1.16 0.90
C GLU A 185 -10.21 1.74 -0.15
N GLN A 186 -8.92 1.38 -0.08
CA GLN A 186 -7.93 1.81 -1.05
C GLN A 186 -8.33 1.39 -2.47
N THR A 187 -8.20 2.27 -3.46
CA THR A 187 -8.51 1.91 -4.85
C THR A 187 -7.43 0.97 -5.41
N PHE A 188 -7.80 0.08 -6.34
CA PHE A 188 -6.82 -0.80 -6.99
C PHE A 188 -5.73 -0.02 -7.74
N SER A 189 -6.03 1.14 -8.32
CA SER A 189 -5.02 1.99 -8.96
C SER A 189 -3.95 2.45 -7.96
N SER A 190 -4.37 2.97 -6.80
CA SER A 190 -3.43 3.36 -5.74
C SER A 190 -2.69 2.16 -5.13
N TYR A 191 -3.34 1.00 -5.02
CA TYR A 191 -2.71 -0.23 -4.53
C TYR A 191 -1.61 -0.72 -5.49
N ARG A 192 -1.82 -0.66 -6.81
CA ARG A 192 -0.78 -0.99 -7.81
C ARG A 192 0.46 -0.14 -7.65
N ALA A 193 0.28 1.17 -7.48
CA ALA A 193 1.38 2.09 -7.25
C ALA A 193 2.14 1.74 -5.95
N GLN A 194 1.42 1.40 -4.88
CA GLN A 194 2.02 0.98 -3.62
C GLN A 194 2.84 -0.32 -3.74
N VAL A 195 2.30 -1.34 -4.41
CA VAL A 195 3.00 -2.62 -4.65
C VAL A 195 4.25 -2.40 -5.52
N PHE A 196 4.16 -1.57 -6.55
CA PHE A 196 5.33 -1.21 -7.37
C PHE A 196 6.40 -0.50 -6.55
N GLN A 197 6.00 0.49 -5.74
CA GLN A 197 6.90 1.24 -4.87
C GLN A 197 7.61 0.32 -3.87
N ALA A 198 6.90 -0.66 -3.31
CA ALA A 198 7.46 -1.65 -2.41
C ALA A 198 8.46 -2.59 -3.10
N GLY A 199 8.19 -3.01 -4.34
CA GLY A 199 9.16 -3.77 -5.14
C GLY A 199 10.42 -2.96 -5.48
N MET A 200 10.27 -1.66 -5.74
CA MET A 200 11.41 -0.75 -5.99
C MET A 200 12.27 -0.53 -4.75
N TYR A 201 11.70 -0.62 -3.55
CA TYR A 201 12.43 -0.54 -2.29
C TYR A 201 13.58 -1.57 -2.21
N GLY A 202 13.38 -2.78 -2.74
CA GLY A 202 14.38 -3.85 -2.68
C GLY A 202 15.44 -3.84 -3.77
N VAL A 203 15.30 -3.01 -4.83
CA VAL A 203 16.10 -3.13 -6.06
C VAL A 203 16.92 -1.86 -6.39
N GLN A 204 16.49 -0.68 -5.91
CA GLN A 204 17.19 0.57 -6.23
C GLN A 204 18.31 0.87 -5.24
N GLY A 205 19.47 1.29 -5.75
CA GLY A 205 20.63 1.64 -4.92
C GLY A 205 20.31 2.68 -3.84
N THR A 206 21.22 2.83 -2.87
CA THR A 206 21.07 3.70 -1.69
C THR A 206 20.43 5.08 -1.96
N PRO A 207 20.71 5.83 -3.06
CA PRO A 207 20.11 7.15 -3.28
C PRO A 207 18.58 7.16 -3.39
N ASP A 208 17.97 6.16 -4.06
CA ASP A 208 16.53 6.18 -4.29
C ASP A 208 15.77 5.60 -3.10
N CYS A 209 16.27 4.51 -2.50
CA CYS A 209 15.77 3.99 -1.24
C CYS A 209 15.78 5.09 -0.16
N TYR A 210 16.86 5.87 -0.09
CA TYR A 210 16.98 7.05 0.76
C TYR A 210 15.90 8.09 0.50
N ARG A 211 15.65 8.45 -0.76
CA ARG A 211 14.61 9.43 -1.10
C ARG A 211 13.22 8.93 -0.72
N ILE A 212 12.95 7.65 -0.91
CA ILE A 212 11.65 7.04 -0.62
C ILE A 212 11.40 6.98 0.90
N GLU A 213 12.36 6.50 1.69
CA GLU A 213 12.21 6.44 3.16
C GLU A 213 11.97 7.83 3.76
N LEU A 214 12.67 8.84 3.25
CA LEU A 214 12.53 10.21 3.75
C LEU A 214 11.19 10.86 3.39
N LYS A 215 10.56 10.48 2.27
CA LYS A 215 9.20 10.93 1.93
C LYS A 215 8.15 10.43 2.91
N ASN A 216 8.42 9.33 3.62
CA ASN A 216 7.52 8.79 4.64
C ASN A 216 7.60 9.55 5.97
N VAL A 217 8.62 10.40 6.17
CA VAL A 217 8.77 11.21 7.38
C VAL A 217 7.92 12.48 7.26
N TYR A 218 7.05 12.71 8.23
CA TYR A 218 6.13 13.84 8.20
C TYR A 218 6.89 15.18 8.23
N GLY A 219 6.55 16.08 7.30
CA GLY A 219 7.15 17.42 7.23
C GLY A 219 8.47 17.51 6.46
N VAL A 220 8.99 16.41 5.91
CA VAL A 220 10.11 16.44 4.95
C VAL A 220 9.66 17.04 3.62
N GLN A 221 10.49 17.92 3.04
CA GLN A 221 10.26 18.52 1.73
C GLN A 221 10.99 17.76 0.63
N GLU A 222 10.23 17.19 -0.32
CA GLU A 222 10.78 16.32 -1.37
C GLU A 222 11.88 16.97 -2.22
N ASN A 223 11.75 18.26 -2.51
CA ASN A 223 12.72 19.03 -3.29
C ASN A 223 14.04 19.32 -2.54
N LEU A 224 14.10 19.03 -1.24
CA LEU A 224 15.26 19.27 -0.38
C LEU A 224 15.97 17.97 0.04
N ILE A 225 15.73 16.88 -0.69
CA ILE A 225 16.36 15.58 -0.44
C ILE A 225 17.50 15.36 -1.45
N SER A 226 18.71 15.12 -0.94
CA SER A 226 19.86 14.75 -1.78
C SER A 226 20.74 13.71 -1.09
N TYR A 227 21.27 12.78 -1.88
CA TYR A 227 22.28 11.81 -1.46
C TYR A 227 23.41 11.80 -2.47
N ARG A 228 24.60 12.23 -2.06
CA ARG A 228 25.73 12.45 -2.97
C ARG A 228 27.07 12.14 -2.33
N GLN A 229 28.06 11.77 -3.13
CA GLN A 229 29.42 11.58 -2.68
C GLN A 229 30.13 12.94 -2.55
N ALA A 230 30.63 13.27 -1.35
CA ALA A 230 31.42 14.49 -1.14
C ALA A 230 32.90 14.25 -1.49
N THR A 231 33.44 13.14 -1.01
CA THR A 231 34.81 12.67 -1.34
C THR A 231 34.75 11.15 -1.55
N LEU A 232 35.78 10.58 -2.18
CA LEU A 232 35.82 9.13 -2.41
C LEU A 232 35.60 8.37 -1.10
N GLY A 233 34.58 7.49 -1.08
CA GLY A 233 34.20 6.70 0.10
C GLY A 233 33.41 7.46 1.18
N ARG A 234 33.07 8.74 0.98
CA ARG A 234 32.26 9.53 1.93
C ARG A 234 31.04 10.16 1.27
N TRP A 235 29.88 9.82 1.80
CA TRP A 235 28.58 10.22 1.26
C TRP A 235 27.86 11.17 2.21
N VAL A 236 27.06 12.07 1.66
CA VAL A 236 26.34 13.10 2.39
C VAL A 236 24.86 12.89 2.18
N ALA A 237 24.17 12.67 3.29
CA ALA A 237 22.73 12.74 3.39
C ALA A 237 22.30 14.20 3.60
N VAL A 238 21.50 14.74 2.70
CA VAL A 238 20.87 16.07 2.81
C VAL A 238 19.36 15.89 2.89
N VAL A 239 18.74 16.48 3.92
CA VAL A 239 17.29 16.42 4.17
C VAL A 239 16.78 17.75 4.68
N GLY A 240 15.80 18.33 4.00
CA GLY A 240 15.06 19.51 4.48
C GLY A 240 13.72 19.14 5.11
N GLY A 241 13.44 19.67 6.30
CA GLY A 241 12.21 19.42 7.04
C GLY A 241 12.19 18.09 7.80
N GLY A 242 11.07 17.81 8.46
CA GLY A 242 10.85 16.63 9.29
C GLY A 242 11.46 16.69 10.69
N ASP A 243 11.04 15.77 11.56
CA ASP A 243 11.66 15.59 12.87
C ASP A 243 13.06 14.97 12.71
N PRO A 244 14.12 15.53 13.35
CA PRO A 244 15.48 15.02 13.19
C PRO A 244 15.69 13.55 13.58
N TYR A 245 14.93 13.00 14.53
CA TYR A 245 15.05 11.60 14.94
C TYR A 245 14.36 10.68 13.95
N GLU A 246 13.17 11.04 13.47
CA GLU A 246 12.49 10.28 12.41
C GLU A 246 13.28 10.30 11.10
N VAL A 247 13.85 11.45 10.74
CA VAL A 247 14.77 11.61 9.60
C VAL A 247 15.98 10.70 9.78
N ALA A 248 16.68 10.75 10.91
CA ALA A 248 17.84 9.91 11.16
C ALA A 248 17.50 8.41 11.13
N TYR A 249 16.32 8.02 11.61
CA TYR A 249 15.85 6.64 11.53
C TYR A 249 15.53 6.20 10.10
N ALA A 250 14.95 7.06 9.27
CA ALA A 250 14.73 6.81 7.85
C ALA A 250 16.05 6.67 7.08
N ILE A 251 17.05 7.50 7.38
CA ILE A 251 18.40 7.38 6.80
C ILE A 251 19.04 6.04 7.21
N TYR A 252 18.91 5.64 8.47
CA TYR A 252 19.42 4.36 8.97
C TYR A 252 18.85 3.16 8.20
N LYS A 253 17.56 3.18 7.87
CA LYS A 253 16.91 2.12 7.09
C LYS A 253 17.37 2.07 5.64
N ALA A 254 17.65 3.23 5.05
CA ALA A 254 17.94 3.36 3.64
C ALA A 254 19.42 3.15 3.27
N VAL A 255 20.34 3.49 4.18
CA VAL A 255 21.79 3.47 3.94
C VAL A 255 22.38 2.20 4.56
N PRO A 256 22.84 1.22 3.75
CA PRO A 256 23.32 -0.07 4.27
C PRO A 256 24.56 0.03 5.16
N ASP A 257 25.41 1.04 4.93
CA ASP A 257 26.60 1.31 5.72
C ASP A 257 26.59 2.76 6.22
N ILE A 258 26.33 2.95 7.50
CA ILE A 258 26.30 4.30 8.11
C ILE A 258 27.72 4.88 8.24
N SER A 259 28.76 4.05 8.24
CA SER A 259 30.13 4.49 8.43
C SER A 259 30.66 5.34 7.28
N ILE A 260 30.08 5.24 6.09
CA ILE A 260 30.41 6.08 4.93
C ILE A 260 29.75 7.45 4.97
N LEU A 261 28.77 7.68 5.84
CA LEU A 261 28.09 8.96 5.93
C LEU A 261 28.98 10.02 6.59
N THR A 262 28.88 11.24 6.08
CA THR A 262 29.53 12.43 6.64
C THR A 262 28.62 13.64 6.52
N ASN A 263 28.66 14.51 7.54
CA ASN A 263 28.12 15.86 7.47
C ASN A 263 29.24 16.90 7.31
N ASP A 264 30.49 16.46 7.13
CA ASP A 264 31.63 17.34 6.97
C ASP A 264 31.73 17.90 5.54
N VAL A 265 30.84 18.83 5.24
CA VAL A 265 30.78 19.54 3.97
C VAL A 265 30.68 21.04 4.17
N SER A 266 31.13 21.78 3.17
CA SER A 266 31.00 23.24 3.05
C SER A 266 30.07 23.59 1.89
N ASN A 267 29.29 24.67 2.04
CA ASN A 267 28.49 25.20 0.95
C ASN A 267 29.40 25.99 -0.02
N PRO A 268 29.37 25.71 -1.35
CA PRO A 268 30.10 26.52 -2.33
C PRO A 268 29.74 28.02 -2.32
N SER A 269 28.55 28.38 -1.83
CA SER A 269 28.13 29.78 -1.68
C SER A 269 28.73 30.49 -0.45
N GLY A 270 29.42 29.76 0.43
CA GLY A 270 29.93 30.28 1.71
C GLY A 270 28.87 30.38 2.82
N ALA A 271 27.61 30.02 2.57
CA ALA A 271 26.58 29.99 3.61
C ALA A 271 26.86 28.90 4.67
N PRO A 272 26.53 29.15 5.95
CA PRO A 272 26.68 28.14 6.99
C PRO A 272 25.79 26.93 6.69
N VAL A 273 26.39 25.74 6.74
CA VAL A 273 25.68 24.47 6.56
C VAL A 273 25.21 23.99 7.93
N GLU A 274 23.92 23.76 8.10
CA GLU A 274 23.40 23.14 9.32
C GLU A 274 23.72 21.64 9.30
N LYS A 275 24.63 21.23 10.18
CA LYS A 275 25.09 19.84 10.32
C LYS A 275 24.41 19.20 11.52
N LYS A 276 23.86 18.00 11.35
CA LYS A 276 23.27 17.20 12.45
C LYS A 276 23.94 15.84 12.54
N THR A 277 24.03 15.33 13.77
CA THR A 277 24.37 13.95 14.06
C THR A 277 23.43 13.47 15.15
N ILE A 278 22.60 12.49 14.83
CA ILE A 278 21.57 11.97 15.73
C ILE A 278 21.91 10.52 16.07
N ALA A 279 21.80 10.18 17.35
CA ALA A 279 22.00 8.82 17.83
C ALA A 279 20.69 8.03 17.71
N ILE A 280 20.72 6.92 16.97
CA ILE A 280 19.61 5.98 16.84
C ILE A 280 19.97 4.72 17.61
N THR A 281 19.08 4.29 18.52
CA THR A 281 19.26 3.05 19.28
C THR A 281 18.49 1.92 18.61
N VAL A 282 19.21 0.89 18.16
CA VAL A 282 18.64 -0.37 17.67
C VAL A 282 19.24 -1.46 18.53
N TYR A 283 18.53 -1.81 19.61
CA TYR A 283 19.05 -2.67 20.66
C TYR A 283 19.73 -3.93 20.10
N PRO A 284 20.98 -4.24 20.51
CA PRO A 284 21.74 -3.61 21.59
C PRO A 284 22.62 -2.40 21.18
N ASP A 285 22.62 -2.03 19.90
CA ASP A 285 23.58 -1.08 19.32
C ASP A 285 23.05 0.35 19.25
N VAL A 286 23.98 1.31 19.16
CA VAL A 286 23.69 2.74 18.94
C VAL A 286 24.47 3.23 17.71
N TYR A 287 23.75 3.75 16.73
CA TYR A 287 24.29 4.26 15.48
C TYR A 287 24.27 5.79 15.48
N GLN A 288 25.40 6.41 15.15
CA GLN A 288 25.50 7.86 14.95
C GLN A 288 25.22 8.16 13.49
N VAL A 289 24.12 8.84 13.20
CA VAL A 289 23.68 9.14 11.83
C VAL A 289 23.96 10.62 11.51
N PRO A 290 25.03 10.93 10.76
CA PRO A 290 25.31 12.29 10.34
C PRO A 290 24.53 12.65 9.06
N PHE A 291 23.91 13.84 9.05
CA PHE A 291 23.27 14.41 7.87
C PHE A 291 23.31 15.94 7.90
N VAL A 292 22.90 16.56 6.79
CA VAL A 292 22.90 18.01 6.59
C VAL A 292 21.49 18.50 6.32
N VAL A 293 21.13 19.63 6.93
CA VAL A 293 19.90 20.36 6.61
C VAL A 293 20.23 21.46 5.59
N PRO A 294 19.58 21.47 4.42
CA PRO A 294 19.78 22.51 3.43
C PRO A 294 19.21 23.84 3.95
N SER A 295 20.02 24.89 3.84
CA SER A 295 19.68 26.29 4.15
C SER A 295 19.03 27.00 2.97
#